data_AF-A0AA37K1G8-F1
#
_entry.id   AF-A0AA37K1G8-F1
#
_cell.length_a   1.000
_cell.length_b   1.000
_cell.length_c   1.000
_cell.angle_alpha   90.00
_cell.angle_beta   90.00
_cell.angle_gamma   90.00
#
_symmetry.space_group_name_H-M   'P 1'
#
loop_
_entity.id
_entity.type
_entity.pdbx_description
1 polymer ?
#
loop_
_entity_poly.entity_id
_entity_poly.type
_entity_poly.pdbx_seq_one_letter_code
_entity_poly.pdbx_strand_id
1 'polypeptide(L)'
;MAKFSVRDMMAAPADPPARVDVGQPAPRTIDTITAEINFYKQQTAQNIIEIGRRLIEAKQKLPHGQWTVWLRDTVEFSQQTATNFMNIAMQYSNSQPVGNLSYTKLVALLQVPNAEREDFLAKKHVVNGEEKTVDEMSKREFEAVVKERNKAVKQLADERLRASQAEESLRVERERAAARARQISELESRVREFELEPIDVAVVEVDDEEREKIRQEAFEAARHEMKEDYDRIDQELTDKLKRVFELRRENMSLRNQLEDAKKNSVEALPEEVTRDATADFLDAVGSAYRIYKSIIELSAPDCAATGIKACRRRLDELQAELIQLEARAANLAIAGDDELPGEEDDD
;
A
#
# COMPACT_ATOMS: atom_id res chain seq x y z
N MET A 1 -97.97 -6.37 -29.26
CA MET A 1 -96.78 -7.19 -28.90
C MET A 1 -96.14 -7.68 -30.19
N ALA A 2 -95.15 -6.94 -30.71
CA ALA A 2 -94.43 -7.31 -31.92
C ALA A 2 -93.30 -8.28 -31.56
N LYS A 3 -93.18 -9.38 -32.32
CA LYS A 3 -92.23 -10.47 -32.08
C LYS A 3 -90.80 -10.01 -32.40
N PHE A 4 -89.93 -10.09 -31.41
CA PHE A 4 -88.49 -9.86 -31.54
C PHE A 4 -87.86 -11.04 -32.30
N SER A 5 -87.26 -10.79 -33.46
CA SER A 5 -86.62 -11.82 -34.30
C SER A 5 -85.11 -11.78 -34.12
N VAL A 6 -84.51 -12.93 -33.81
CA VAL A 6 -83.04 -13.10 -33.63
C VAL A 6 -82.25 -12.80 -34.91
N ARG A 7 -82.92 -12.69 -36.07
CA ARG A 7 -82.32 -12.39 -37.36
C ARG A 7 -81.85 -10.93 -37.50
N ASP A 8 -82.44 -10.00 -36.76
CA ASP A 8 -82.10 -8.57 -36.83
C ASP A 8 -80.84 -8.21 -36.03
N MET A 9 -80.33 -9.11 -35.17
CA MET A 9 -79.07 -8.92 -34.45
C MET A 9 -77.82 -9.37 -35.23
N MET A 10 -78.00 -10.03 -36.39
CA MET A 10 -76.89 -10.58 -37.19
C MET A 10 -76.67 -9.88 -38.54
N ALA A 11 -77.27 -8.71 -38.76
CA ALA A 11 -76.86 -7.85 -39.85
C ALA A 11 -75.50 -7.23 -39.50
N ALA A 12 -74.43 -7.75 -40.12
CA ALA A 12 -73.10 -7.15 -40.06
C ALA A 12 -73.19 -5.67 -40.48
N PRO A 13 -72.56 -4.74 -39.74
CA PRO A 13 -72.46 -3.35 -40.19
C PRO A 13 -71.75 -3.32 -41.54
N ALA A 14 -72.38 -2.70 -42.54
CA ALA A 14 -71.72 -2.36 -43.79
C ALA A 14 -70.67 -1.29 -43.46
N ASP A 15 -69.42 -1.63 -43.81
CA ASP A 15 -68.14 -1.00 -43.47
C ASP A 15 -67.59 -1.25 -42.05
N PRO A 16 -66.49 -2.02 -41.93
CA PRO A 16 -65.72 -2.04 -40.69
C PRO A 16 -65.17 -0.63 -40.44
N PRO A 17 -65.13 -0.15 -39.17
CA PRO A 17 -64.44 1.09 -38.86
C PRO A 17 -63.00 0.97 -39.38
N ALA A 18 -62.54 2.01 -40.10
CA ALA A 18 -61.19 2.08 -40.62
C ALA A 18 -60.22 1.58 -39.54
N ARG A 19 -59.46 0.52 -39.86
CA ARG A 19 -58.38 0.04 -39.00
C ARG A 19 -57.55 1.26 -38.66
N VAL A 20 -57.62 1.70 -37.41
CA VAL A 20 -56.61 2.59 -36.85
C VAL A 20 -55.34 1.75 -36.96
N ASP A 21 -54.47 2.12 -37.89
CA ASP A 21 -53.13 1.60 -37.99
C ASP A 21 -52.44 2.02 -36.69
N VAL A 22 -52.59 1.20 -35.65
CA VAL A 22 -51.75 1.28 -34.47
C VAL A 22 -50.40 0.82 -34.97
N GLY A 23 -49.65 1.79 -35.51
CA GLY A 23 -48.41 1.58 -36.22
C GLY A 23 -47.59 0.53 -35.49
N GLN A 24 -47.21 -0.52 -36.21
CA GLN A 24 -46.26 -1.51 -35.72
C GLN A 24 -45.14 -0.76 -34.99
N PRO A 25 -44.82 -1.12 -33.73
CA PRO A 25 -43.73 -0.47 -33.02
C PRO A 25 -42.50 -0.54 -33.94
N ALA A 26 -41.91 0.61 -34.22
CA ALA A 26 -40.82 0.73 -35.17
C ALA A 26 -39.78 -0.39 -34.91
N PRO A 27 -39.24 -1.02 -35.97
CA PRO A 27 -38.31 -2.13 -35.81
C PRO A 27 -37.17 -1.69 -34.91
N ARG A 28 -36.97 -2.43 -33.81
CA ARG A 28 -35.93 -2.11 -32.81
C ARG A 28 -34.57 -2.07 -33.51
N THR A 29 -33.89 -0.94 -33.41
CA THR A 29 -32.56 -0.79 -34.00
C THR A 29 -31.51 -1.46 -33.12
N ILE A 30 -30.37 -1.83 -33.72
CA ILE A 30 -29.21 -2.34 -32.98
C ILE A 30 -28.73 -1.32 -31.95
N ASP A 31 -28.85 -0.03 -32.24
CA ASP A 31 -28.47 1.05 -31.33
C ASP A 31 -29.36 1.06 -30.07
N THR A 32 -30.68 0.90 -30.23
CA THR A 32 -31.61 0.79 -29.09
C THR A 32 -31.29 -0.43 -28.23
N ILE A 33 -31.04 -1.59 -28.84
CA ILE A 33 -30.70 -2.81 -28.11
C ILE A 33 -29.36 -2.65 -27.38
N THR A 34 -28.37 -2.01 -28.01
CA THR A 34 -27.05 -1.74 -27.42
C THR A 34 -27.16 -0.80 -26.22
N ALA A 35 -27.95 0.26 -26.32
CA ALA A 35 -28.19 1.19 -25.22
C ALA A 35 -28.85 0.49 -24.01
N GLU A 36 -29.85 -0.38 -24.26
CA GLU A 36 -30.48 -1.17 -23.20
C GLU A 36 -29.50 -2.15 -22.52
N ILE A 37 -28.66 -2.85 -23.31
CA ILE A 37 -27.63 -3.74 -22.76
C ILE A 37 -26.69 -2.96 -21.82
N ASN A 38 -26.23 -1.78 -22.26
CA ASN A 38 -25.36 -0.93 -21.44
C ASN A 38 -26.07 -0.39 -20.19
N PHE A 39 -27.35 -0.04 -20.29
CA PHE A 39 -28.17 0.34 -19.14
C PHE A 39 -28.22 -0.79 -18.10
N TYR A 40 -28.52 -2.03 -18.50
CA TYR A 40 -28.57 -3.15 -17.56
C TYR A 40 -27.20 -3.52 -16.97
N LYS A 41 -26.10 -3.30 -17.71
CA LYS A 41 -24.74 -3.42 -17.16
C LYS A 41 -24.51 -2.42 -16.02
N GLN A 42 -24.82 -1.15 -16.24
CA GLN A 42 -24.71 -0.10 -15.21
C GLN A 42 -25.61 -0.38 -14.02
N GLN A 43 -26.85 -0.79 -14.27
CA GLN A 43 -27.80 -1.16 -13.23
C GLN A 43 -27.30 -2.35 -12.40
N THR A 44 -26.56 -3.29 -13.00
CA THR A 44 -25.96 -4.42 -12.28
C THR A 44 -24.95 -3.95 -11.23
N ALA A 45 -24.05 -3.03 -11.58
CA ALA A 45 -23.09 -2.48 -10.64
C ALA A 45 -23.78 -1.73 -9.48
N GLN A 46 -24.81 -0.93 -9.80
CA GLN A 46 -25.61 -0.23 -8.79
C GLN A 46 -26.34 -1.22 -7.86
N ASN A 47 -26.92 -2.29 -8.41
CA ASN A 47 -27.61 -3.32 -7.63
C ASN A 47 -26.64 -4.03 -6.67
N ILE A 48 -25.40 -4.30 -7.10
CA ILE A 48 -24.37 -4.89 -6.23
C ILE A 48 -24.06 -3.99 -5.04
N ILE A 49 -23.90 -2.68 -5.27
CA ILE A 49 -23.66 -1.69 -4.21
C ILE A 49 -24.85 -1.66 -3.24
N GLU A 50 -26.07 -1.62 -3.75
CA GLU A 50 -27.26 -1.57 -2.90
C GLU A 50 -27.47 -2.86 -2.09
N ILE A 51 -27.23 -4.04 -2.68
CA ILE A 51 -27.22 -5.31 -1.95
C ILE A 51 -26.21 -5.25 -0.81
N GLY A 52 -24.99 -4.76 -1.07
CA GLY A 52 -23.98 -4.58 -0.04
C GLY A 52 -24.44 -3.69 1.12
N ARG A 53 -25.14 -2.58 0.84
CA ARG A 53 -25.72 -1.71 1.88
C ARG A 53 -26.77 -2.44 2.73
N ARG A 54 -27.68 -3.19 2.09
CA ARG A 54 -28.69 -3.97 2.83
C ARG A 54 -28.06 -5.08 3.66
N LEU A 55 -26.97 -5.68 3.19
CA LEU A 55 -26.20 -6.65 3.97
C LEU A 55 -25.52 -6.01 5.18
N ILE A 56 -24.95 -4.80 5.05
CA ILE A 56 -24.39 -4.03 6.18
C ILE A 56 -25.49 -3.73 7.21
N GLU A 57 -26.64 -3.23 6.76
CA GLU A 57 -27.78 -2.92 7.62
C GLU A 57 -28.31 -4.17 8.34
N ALA A 58 -28.52 -5.27 7.60
CA ALA A 58 -28.98 -6.54 8.16
C ALA A 58 -28.01 -7.09 9.22
N LYS A 59 -26.70 -6.99 8.97
CA LYS A 59 -25.67 -7.45 9.91
C LYS A 59 -25.70 -6.70 11.24
N GLN A 60 -26.10 -5.43 11.25
CA GLN A 60 -26.26 -4.63 12.48
C GLN A 60 -27.52 -4.99 13.27
N LYS A 61 -28.56 -5.48 12.59
CA LYS A 61 -29.85 -5.84 13.19
C LYS A 61 -29.92 -7.29 13.68
N LEU A 62 -29.12 -8.17 13.09
CA LEU A 62 -29.14 -9.60 13.42
C LEU A 62 -28.40 -9.89 14.74
N PRO A 63 -28.95 -10.75 15.62
CA PRO A 63 -28.25 -11.21 16.81
C PRO A 63 -26.94 -11.94 16.48
N HIS A 64 -25.99 -11.91 17.42
CA HIS A 64 -24.74 -12.67 17.29
C HIS A 64 -25.01 -14.14 16.98
N GLY A 65 -24.24 -14.70 16.02
CA GLY A 65 -24.35 -16.10 15.60
C GLY A 65 -25.42 -16.38 14.53
N GLN A 66 -26.38 -15.48 14.29
CA GLN A 66 -27.44 -15.72 13.28
C GLN A 66 -27.04 -15.32 11.85
N TRP A 67 -26.00 -14.51 11.69
CA TRP A 67 -25.54 -13.99 10.39
C TRP A 67 -25.35 -15.09 9.33
N THR A 68 -24.60 -16.14 9.65
CA THR A 68 -24.28 -17.22 8.70
C THR A 68 -25.52 -18.02 8.29
N VAL A 69 -26.43 -18.27 9.23
CA VAL A 69 -27.69 -19.00 8.97
C VAL A 69 -28.60 -18.16 8.07
N TRP A 70 -28.77 -16.89 8.41
CA TRP A 70 -29.58 -15.96 7.62
C TRP A 70 -29.04 -15.79 6.19
N LEU A 71 -27.71 -15.67 6.03
CA LEU A 71 -27.07 -15.61 4.71
C LEU A 71 -27.38 -16.84 3.86
N ARG A 72 -27.27 -18.04 4.43
CA ARG A 72 -27.46 -19.30 3.72
C ARG A 72 -28.93 -19.57 3.39
N ASP A 73 -29.81 -19.39 4.38
CA ASP A 73 -31.19 -19.91 4.33
C ASP A 73 -32.22 -18.87 3.86
N THR A 74 -31.89 -17.57 3.92
CA THR A 74 -32.84 -16.49 3.57
C THR A 74 -32.44 -15.72 2.32
N VAL A 75 -31.17 -15.30 2.22
CA VAL A 75 -30.67 -14.52 1.06
C VAL A 75 -29.80 -15.33 0.10
N GLU A 76 -29.58 -16.62 0.40
CA GLU A 76 -28.87 -17.59 -0.45
C GLU A 76 -27.46 -17.13 -0.90
N PHE A 77 -26.77 -16.40 -0.03
CA PHE A 77 -25.40 -15.96 -0.27
C PHE A 77 -24.38 -16.73 0.55
N SER A 78 -23.23 -17.00 -0.05
CA SER A 78 -22.05 -17.40 0.71
C SER A 78 -21.55 -16.23 1.57
N GLN A 79 -20.86 -16.55 2.68
CA GLN A 79 -20.21 -15.51 3.49
C GLN A 79 -19.22 -14.67 2.67
N GLN A 80 -18.50 -15.29 1.73
CA GLN A 80 -17.56 -14.60 0.86
C GLN A 80 -18.26 -13.61 -0.07
N THR A 81 -19.35 -14.03 -0.72
CA THR A 81 -20.14 -13.18 -1.61
C THR A 81 -20.71 -11.98 -0.85
N ALA A 82 -21.30 -12.23 0.32
CA ALA A 82 -21.84 -11.17 1.16
C ALA A 82 -20.74 -10.17 1.59
N THR A 83 -19.59 -10.68 2.01
CA THR A 83 -18.43 -9.84 2.38
C THR A 83 -17.94 -9.00 1.20
N ASN A 84 -17.84 -9.58 0.00
CA ASN A 84 -17.45 -8.86 -1.20
C ASN A 84 -18.45 -7.73 -1.52
N PHE A 85 -19.76 -8.00 -1.48
CA PHE A 85 -20.78 -6.97 -1.72
C PHE A 85 -20.72 -5.86 -0.67
N MET A 86 -20.59 -6.20 0.61
CA MET A 86 -20.41 -5.20 1.67
C MET A 86 -19.16 -4.35 1.44
N ASN A 87 -18.03 -4.97 1.09
CA ASN A 87 -16.78 -4.25 0.80
C ASN A 87 -16.93 -3.31 -0.40
N ILE A 88 -17.58 -3.76 -1.49
CA ILE A 88 -17.87 -2.90 -2.65
C ILE A 88 -18.74 -1.71 -2.21
N ALA A 89 -19.78 -1.94 -1.42
CA ALA A 89 -20.69 -0.89 -0.97
C ALA A 89 -20.05 0.13 -0.01
N MET A 90 -19.09 -0.29 0.82
CA MET A 90 -18.34 0.62 1.68
C MET A 90 -17.38 1.51 0.89
N GLN A 91 -16.90 1.03 -0.26
CA GLN A 91 -15.88 1.72 -1.05
C GLN A 91 -16.48 2.60 -2.14
N TYR A 92 -17.71 2.31 -2.59
CA TYR A 92 -18.37 3.05 -3.67
C TYR A 92 -19.72 3.59 -3.21
N SER A 93 -19.83 4.92 -3.13
CA SER A 93 -21.07 5.62 -2.79
C SER A 93 -22.04 5.71 -3.98
N ASN A 94 -21.55 5.61 -5.21
CA ASN A 94 -22.35 5.51 -6.43
C ASN A 94 -21.68 4.58 -7.46
N SER A 95 -22.46 4.08 -8.43
CA SER A 95 -21.96 3.17 -9.45
C SER A 95 -21.29 3.86 -10.64
N GLN A 96 -21.31 5.19 -10.76
CA GLN A 96 -20.76 5.88 -11.93
C GLN A 96 -19.31 5.48 -12.27
N PRO A 97 -18.35 5.46 -11.32
CA PRO A 97 -16.96 5.13 -11.64
C PRO A 97 -16.76 3.65 -12.04
N VAL A 98 -17.74 2.78 -11.78
CA VAL A 98 -17.60 1.34 -11.95
C VAL A 98 -18.76 0.69 -12.72
N GLY A 99 -19.60 1.50 -13.36
CA GLY A 99 -20.89 1.06 -13.90
C GLY A 99 -20.75 0.00 -15.00
N ASN A 100 -19.66 0.06 -15.76
CA ASN A 100 -19.40 -0.89 -16.84
C ASN A 100 -18.66 -2.15 -16.36
N LEU A 101 -18.24 -2.21 -15.09
CA LEU A 101 -17.45 -3.30 -14.57
C LEU A 101 -18.31 -4.51 -14.18
N SER A 102 -17.87 -5.69 -14.62
CA SER A 102 -18.45 -6.94 -14.12
C SER A 102 -18.13 -7.16 -12.64
N TYR A 103 -18.96 -7.95 -11.95
CA TYR A 103 -18.72 -8.36 -10.55
C TYR A 103 -17.28 -8.84 -10.28
N THR A 104 -16.73 -9.67 -11.16
CA THR A 104 -15.35 -10.17 -11.03
C THR A 104 -14.31 -9.04 -11.02
N LYS A 105 -14.48 -8.05 -11.91
CA LYS A 105 -13.59 -6.87 -11.96
C LYS A 105 -13.75 -6.00 -10.72
N LEU A 106 -14.99 -5.80 -10.23
CA LEU A 106 -15.25 -5.08 -8.96
C LEU A 106 -14.52 -5.74 -7.78
N VAL A 107 -14.59 -7.07 -7.68
CA VAL A 107 -13.91 -7.83 -6.62
C VAL A 107 -12.39 -7.74 -6.76
N ALA A 108 -11.85 -7.86 -7.98
CA ALA A 108 -10.42 -7.70 -8.21
C ALA A 108 -9.93 -6.28 -7.85
N LEU A 109 -10.73 -5.26 -8.16
CA LEU A 109 -10.42 -3.87 -7.84
C LEU A 109 -10.36 -3.58 -6.33
N LEU A 110 -11.02 -4.38 -5.47
CA LEU A 110 -10.86 -4.26 -4.01
C LEU A 110 -9.42 -4.52 -3.55
N GLN A 111 -8.62 -5.26 -4.33
CA GLN A 111 -7.22 -5.54 -4.04
C GLN A 111 -6.29 -4.38 -4.40
N VAL A 112 -6.82 -3.34 -5.04
CA VAL A 112 -6.15 -2.06 -5.27
C VAL A 112 -6.41 -1.17 -4.05
N PRO A 113 -5.40 -0.48 -3.48
CA PRO A 113 -5.60 0.50 -2.42
C PRO A 113 -6.61 1.57 -2.84
N ASN A 114 -7.49 2.01 -1.93
CA ASN A 114 -8.61 2.90 -2.26
C ASN A 114 -8.16 4.17 -3.00
N ALA A 115 -7.12 4.82 -2.49
CA ALA A 115 -6.54 6.04 -3.07
C ALA A 115 -6.01 5.87 -4.50
N GLU A 116 -5.73 4.64 -4.94
CA GLU A 116 -5.20 4.37 -6.28
C GLU A 116 -6.27 3.88 -7.26
N ARG A 117 -7.52 3.66 -6.83
CA ARG A 117 -8.53 2.98 -7.66
C ARG A 117 -9.03 3.82 -8.81
N GLU A 118 -9.33 5.10 -8.58
CA GLU A 118 -9.83 6.00 -9.63
C GLU A 118 -8.78 6.16 -10.73
N ASP A 119 -7.56 6.49 -10.31
CA ASP A 119 -6.36 6.48 -11.14
C ASP A 119 -6.19 5.19 -11.93
N PHE A 120 -6.29 4.05 -11.24
CA PHE A 120 -6.14 2.74 -11.87
C PHE A 120 -7.24 2.46 -12.91
N LEU A 121 -8.46 2.95 -12.70
CA LEU A 121 -9.57 2.81 -13.65
C LEU A 121 -9.46 3.76 -14.86
N ALA A 122 -8.97 4.97 -14.64
CA ALA A 122 -8.82 5.99 -15.68
C ALA A 122 -7.71 5.66 -16.69
N LYS A 123 -6.69 4.90 -16.26
CA LYS A 123 -5.48 4.65 -17.04
C LYS A 123 -5.60 3.44 -17.96
N LYS A 124 -4.82 3.49 -19.04
CA LYS A 124 -4.54 2.31 -19.86
C LYS A 124 -3.45 1.47 -19.20
N HIS A 125 -3.58 0.15 -19.34
CA HIS A 125 -2.64 -0.83 -18.83
C HIS A 125 -2.05 -1.61 -20.00
N VAL A 126 -0.74 -1.85 -19.97
CA VAL A 126 -0.10 -2.67 -21.00
C VAL A 126 -0.41 -4.13 -20.70
N VAL A 127 -1.13 -4.79 -21.60
CA VAL A 127 -1.52 -6.20 -21.49
C VAL A 127 -1.17 -6.90 -22.79
N ASN A 128 -0.35 -7.94 -22.72
CA ASN A 128 0.14 -8.67 -23.90
C ASN A 128 0.83 -7.77 -24.95
N GLY A 129 1.44 -6.66 -24.52
CA GLY A 129 2.11 -5.70 -25.40
C GLY A 129 1.21 -4.62 -26.01
N GLU A 130 -0.08 -4.59 -25.66
CA GLU A 130 -1.03 -3.57 -26.12
C GLU A 130 -1.56 -2.74 -24.95
N GLU A 131 -1.75 -1.44 -25.15
CA GLU A 131 -2.41 -0.57 -24.18
C GLU A 131 -3.93 -0.78 -24.22
N LYS A 132 -4.51 -1.22 -23.11
CA LYS A 132 -5.95 -1.45 -22.97
C LYS A 132 -6.50 -0.68 -21.78
N THR A 133 -7.67 -0.06 -21.96
CA THR A 133 -8.48 0.46 -20.85
C THR A 133 -9.06 -0.68 -20.02
N VAL A 134 -9.54 -0.37 -18.82
CA VAL A 134 -10.18 -1.36 -17.95
C VAL A 134 -11.41 -1.99 -18.60
N ASP A 135 -12.17 -1.25 -19.39
CA ASP A 135 -13.35 -1.77 -20.07
C ASP A 135 -12.99 -2.75 -21.21
N GLU A 136 -11.89 -2.51 -21.91
CA GLU A 136 -11.38 -3.35 -23.01
C GLU A 136 -10.73 -4.66 -22.53
N MET A 137 -10.20 -4.68 -21.30
CA MET A 137 -9.59 -5.89 -20.74
C MET A 137 -10.63 -6.99 -20.48
N SER A 138 -10.28 -8.24 -20.78
CA SER A 138 -11.02 -9.39 -20.28
C SER A 138 -10.93 -9.49 -18.74
N LYS A 139 -11.81 -10.28 -18.12
CA LYS A 139 -11.78 -10.52 -16.67
C LYS A 139 -10.42 -11.06 -16.21
N ARG A 140 -9.83 -11.98 -16.98
CA ARG A 140 -8.54 -12.63 -16.67
C ARG A 140 -7.37 -11.66 -16.81
N GLU A 141 -7.38 -10.82 -17.84
CA GLU A 141 -6.36 -9.79 -18.05
C GLU A 141 -6.39 -8.77 -16.90
N PHE A 142 -7.57 -8.30 -16.50
CA PHE A 142 -7.71 -7.37 -15.38
C PHE A 142 -7.21 -7.97 -14.06
N GLU A 143 -7.59 -9.21 -13.76
CA GLU A 143 -7.09 -9.93 -12.57
C GLU A 143 -5.57 -10.10 -12.59
N ALA A 144 -4.98 -10.38 -13.77
CA ALA A 144 -3.54 -10.51 -13.93
C ALA A 144 -2.83 -9.18 -13.65
N VAL A 145 -3.31 -8.07 -14.23
CA VAL A 145 -2.75 -6.73 -14.01
C VAL A 145 -2.77 -6.34 -12.53
N VAL A 146 -3.90 -6.53 -11.85
CA VAL A 146 -4.02 -6.25 -10.41
C VAL A 146 -3.04 -7.11 -9.60
N LYS A 147 -2.95 -8.41 -9.93
CA LYS A 147 -2.06 -9.34 -9.23
C LYS A 147 -0.58 -9.04 -9.44
N GLU A 148 -0.16 -8.72 -10.66
CA GLU A 148 1.22 -8.37 -11.00
C GLU A 148 1.63 -7.07 -10.31
N ARG A 149 0.77 -6.05 -10.34
CA ARG A 149 1.02 -4.82 -9.61
C ARG A 149 1.17 -5.06 -8.11
N ASN A 150 0.27 -5.84 -7.50
CA ASN A 150 0.36 -6.13 -6.06
C ASN A 150 1.61 -6.94 -5.71
N LYS A 151 2.04 -7.85 -6.61
CA LYS A 151 3.31 -8.56 -6.47
C LYS A 151 4.51 -7.62 -6.54
N ALA A 152 4.53 -6.70 -7.51
CA ALA A 152 5.60 -5.72 -7.66
C ALA A 152 5.71 -4.78 -6.45
N VAL A 153 4.57 -4.27 -5.96
CA VAL A 153 4.51 -3.44 -4.74
C VAL A 153 5.05 -4.20 -3.52
N LYS A 154 4.65 -5.46 -3.35
CA LYS A 154 5.14 -6.29 -2.25
C LYS A 154 6.65 -6.55 -2.37
N GLN A 155 7.13 -6.89 -3.55
CA GLN A 155 8.56 -7.12 -3.78
C GLN A 155 9.38 -5.88 -3.45
N LEU A 156 8.95 -4.70 -3.90
CA LEU A 156 9.62 -3.44 -3.58
C LEU A 156 9.62 -3.16 -2.06
N ALA A 157 8.52 -3.44 -1.36
CA ALA A 157 8.45 -3.27 0.09
C ALA A 157 9.43 -4.20 0.82
N ASP A 158 9.48 -5.47 0.44
CA ASP A 158 10.40 -6.47 1.00
C ASP A 158 11.86 -6.09 0.74
N GLU A 159 12.18 -5.58 -0.45
CA GLU A 159 13.53 -5.17 -0.85
C GLU A 159 13.98 -3.90 -0.11
N ARG A 160 13.06 -2.94 0.10
CA ARG A 160 13.31 -1.74 0.89
C ARG A 160 13.57 -2.08 2.36
N LEU A 161 12.83 -3.05 2.91
CA LEU A 161 13.07 -3.53 4.28
C LEU A 161 14.46 -4.17 4.40
N ARG A 162 14.83 -5.05 3.45
CA ARG A 162 16.17 -5.66 3.42
C ARG A 162 17.28 -4.61 3.32
N ALA A 163 17.11 -3.60 2.46
CA ALA A 163 18.06 -2.51 2.34
C ALA A 163 18.22 -1.73 3.65
N SER A 164 17.11 -1.38 4.31
CA SER A 164 17.14 -0.69 5.61
C SER A 164 17.82 -1.52 6.70
N GLN A 165 17.57 -2.83 6.75
CA GLN A 165 18.24 -3.73 7.69
C GLN A 165 19.75 -3.84 7.41
N ALA A 166 20.15 -3.89 6.13
CA ALA A 166 21.55 -3.92 5.75
C ALA A 166 22.26 -2.61 6.15
N GLU A 167 21.64 -1.45 5.92
CA GLU A 167 22.17 -0.14 6.32
C GLU A 167 22.37 -0.04 7.84
N GLU A 168 21.40 -0.47 8.63
CA GLU A 168 21.53 -0.46 10.10
C GLU A 168 22.61 -1.43 10.58
N SER A 169 22.72 -2.62 9.98
CA SER A 169 23.79 -3.57 10.31
C SER A 169 25.18 -3.00 10.02
N LEU A 170 25.33 -2.28 8.91
CA LEU A 170 26.59 -1.61 8.55
C LEU A 170 26.91 -0.48 9.52
N ARG A 171 25.90 0.28 9.94
CA ARG A 171 26.06 1.34 10.94
C ARG A 171 26.56 0.78 12.27
N VAL A 172 25.94 -0.28 12.78
CA VAL A 172 26.37 -0.94 14.03
C VAL A 172 27.80 -1.45 13.93
N GLU A 173 28.19 -2.08 12.81
CA GLU A 173 29.57 -2.55 12.64
C GLU A 173 30.58 -1.40 12.50
N ARG A 174 30.22 -0.29 11.86
CA ARG A 174 31.06 0.91 11.83
C ARG A 174 31.28 1.49 13.22
N GLU A 175 30.23 1.56 14.04
CA GLU A 175 30.32 2.01 15.44
C GLU A 175 31.22 1.08 16.26
N ARG A 176 31.11 -0.25 16.07
CA ARG A 176 32.00 -1.24 16.71
C ARG A 176 33.45 -1.12 16.26
N ALA A 177 33.69 -0.95 14.97
CA ALA A 177 35.03 -0.75 14.42
C ALA A 177 35.67 0.53 14.97
N ALA A 178 34.92 1.63 15.02
CA ALA A 178 35.39 2.89 15.61
C ALA A 178 35.68 2.76 17.11
N ALA A 179 34.85 2.03 17.86
CA ALA A 179 35.08 1.77 19.28
C ALA A 179 36.36 0.95 19.51
N ARG A 180 36.56 -0.12 18.71
CA ARG A 180 37.80 -0.91 18.73
C ARG A 180 39.01 -0.04 18.40
N ALA A 181 38.98 0.76 17.34
CA ALA A 181 40.08 1.65 16.97
C ALA A 181 40.47 2.62 18.12
N ARG A 182 39.49 3.14 18.88
CA ARG A 182 39.76 3.94 20.07
C ARG A 182 40.47 3.15 21.17
N GLN A 183 40.03 1.91 21.44
CA GLN A 183 40.67 1.04 22.42
C GLN A 183 42.12 0.70 22.03
N ILE A 184 42.38 0.44 20.74
CA ILE A 184 43.74 0.21 20.23
C ILE A 184 44.62 1.44 20.52
N SER A 185 44.15 2.64 20.16
CA SER A 185 44.89 3.88 20.38
C SER A 185 45.17 4.16 21.86
N GLU A 186 44.22 3.86 22.75
CA GLU A 186 44.38 4.00 24.19
C GLU A 186 45.42 2.99 24.75
N LEU A 187 45.34 1.72 24.35
CA LEU A 187 46.32 0.70 24.72
C LEU A 187 47.72 1.04 24.24
N GLU A 188 47.87 1.48 22.99
CA GLU A 188 49.15 1.95 22.45
C GLU A 188 49.73 3.11 23.24
N SER A 189 48.89 4.01 23.74
CA SER A 189 49.32 5.16 24.52
C SER A 189 49.79 4.75 25.92
N ARG A 190 49.09 3.80 26.57
CA ARG A 190 49.51 3.19 27.83
C ARG A 190 50.81 2.41 27.71
N VAL A 191 50.99 1.66 26.61
CA VAL A 191 52.25 0.95 26.33
C VAL A 191 53.41 1.95 26.24
N ARG A 192 53.25 3.04 25.48
CA ARG A 192 54.26 4.10 25.38
C ARG A 192 54.57 4.76 26.73
N GLU A 193 53.57 4.93 27.60
CA GLU A 193 53.76 5.46 28.94
C GLU A 193 54.59 4.51 29.82
N PHE A 194 54.29 3.21 29.80
CA PHE A 194 55.08 2.19 30.49
C PHE A 194 56.51 2.04 29.95
N GLU A 195 56.75 2.28 28.65
CA GLU A 195 58.10 2.31 28.07
C GLU A 195 58.95 3.49 28.56
N LEU A 196 58.31 4.58 29.03
CA LEU A 196 58.97 5.79 29.51
C LEU A 196 59.17 5.83 31.03
N GLU A 197 58.54 4.92 31.78
CA GLU A 197 58.78 4.80 33.22
C GLU A 197 60.16 4.15 33.46
N PRO A 198 61.07 4.79 34.22
CA PRO A 198 62.35 4.21 34.56
C PRO A 198 62.13 2.98 35.45
N ILE A 199 62.60 1.82 34.99
CA ILE A 199 62.52 0.57 35.74
C ILE A 199 63.55 0.63 36.88
N ASP A 200 63.11 0.80 38.13
CA ASP A 200 63.93 0.54 39.33
C ASP A 200 64.01 -0.99 39.53
N VAL A 201 64.99 -1.65 38.90
CA VAL A 201 65.26 -3.08 39.10
C VAL A 201 66.18 -3.27 40.30
N ALA A 202 65.63 -3.83 41.39
CA ALA A 202 66.43 -4.58 42.35
C ALA A 202 66.81 -5.92 41.71
N VAL A 203 68.11 -6.08 41.42
CA VAL A 203 68.71 -7.23 40.73
C VAL A 203 68.36 -8.56 41.42
N VAL A 204 67.69 -9.45 40.69
CA VAL A 204 67.70 -10.91 40.91
C VAL A 204 68.06 -11.53 39.56
N GLU A 205 69.26 -12.12 39.47
CA GLU A 205 69.84 -12.62 38.22
C GLU A 205 69.00 -13.75 37.61
N VAL A 206 68.38 -13.46 36.47
CA VAL A 206 68.00 -14.42 35.42
C VAL A 206 68.40 -13.77 34.11
N ASP A 207 69.00 -14.55 33.19
CA ASP A 207 69.55 -14.07 31.91
C ASP A 207 68.62 -13.06 31.19
N ASP A 208 69.03 -11.80 31.17
CA ASP A 208 68.20 -10.64 30.79
C ASP A 208 67.91 -10.61 29.27
N GLU A 209 68.80 -11.16 28.44
CA GLU A 209 68.63 -11.20 26.98
C GLU A 209 67.48 -12.12 26.54
N GLU A 210 67.27 -13.23 27.26
CA GLU A 210 66.28 -14.24 26.88
C GLU A 210 64.85 -13.78 27.24
N ARG A 211 64.69 -13.02 28.34
CA ARG A 211 63.41 -12.39 28.71
C ARG A 211 63.02 -11.26 27.77
N GLU A 212 63.98 -10.46 27.33
CA GLU A 212 63.72 -9.35 26.41
C GLU A 212 63.35 -9.86 25.01
N LYS A 213 63.97 -10.95 24.55
CA LYS A 213 63.55 -11.67 23.34
C LYS A 213 62.13 -12.19 23.42
N ILE A 214 61.76 -12.88 24.50
CA ILE A 214 60.41 -13.41 24.69
C ILE A 214 59.38 -12.27 24.71
N ARG A 215 59.72 -11.11 25.29
CA ARG A 215 58.87 -9.92 25.26
C ARG A 215 58.70 -9.36 23.86
N GLN A 216 59.78 -9.19 23.10
CA GLN A 216 59.73 -8.69 21.73
C GLN A 216 58.92 -9.62 20.83
N GLU A 217 59.15 -10.94 20.90
CA GLU A 217 58.42 -11.94 20.13
C GLU A 217 56.92 -11.94 20.49
N ALA A 218 56.58 -11.82 21.78
CA ALA A 218 55.19 -11.69 22.21
C ALA A 218 54.52 -10.38 21.73
N PHE A 219 55.28 -9.28 21.68
CA PHE A 219 54.80 -7.99 21.19
C PHE A 219 54.56 -7.99 19.67
N GLU A 220 55.50 -8.55 18.91
CA GLU A 220 55.38 -8.68 17.45
C GLU A 220 54.23 -9.63 17.08
N ALA A 221 54.07 -10.74 17.82
CA ALA A 221 52.95 -11.65 17.65
C ALA A 221 51.60 -10.95 17.92
N ALA A 222 51.47 -10.23 19.04
CA ALA A 222 50.26 -9.49 19.37
C ALA A 222 49.93 -8.40 18.32
N ARG A 223 50.96 -7.71 17.81
CA ARG A 223 50.79 -6.68 16.77
C ARG A 223 50.39 -7.27 15.42
N HIS A 224 50.91 -8.44 15.07
CA HIS A 224 50.54 -9.17 13.86
C HIS A 224 49.07 -9.64 13.93
N GLU A 225 48.68 -10.27 15.04
CA GLU A 225 47.31 -10.73 15.27
C GLU A 225 46.30 -9.57 15.20
N MET A 226 46.64 -8.44 15.82
CA MET A 226 45.80 -7.23 15.78
C MET A 226 45.64 -6.65 14.37
N LYS A 227 46.70 -6.74 13.55
CA LYS A 227 46.68 -6.27 12.16
C LYS A 227 45.86 -7.19 11.27
N GLU A 228 45.98 -8.52 11.42
CA GLU A 228 45.17 -9.50 10.69
C GLU A 228 43.68 -9.33 11.00
N ASP A 229 43.33 -9.08 12.26
CA ASP A 229 41.96 -8.79 12.68
C ASP A 229 41.43 -7.49 12.07
N TYR A 230 42.26 -6.46 11.95
CA TYR A 230 41.92 -5.20 11.30
C TYR A 230 41.66 -5.40 9.80
N ASP A 231 42.57 -6.08 9.10
CA ASP A 231 42.46 -6.36 7.66
C ASP A 231 41.23 -7.22 7.35
N ARG A 232 40.91 -8.21 8.19
CA ARG A 232 39.70 -9.04 8.07
C ARG A 232 38.41 -8.21 8.19
N ILE A 233 38.36 -7.30 9.16
CA ILE A 233 37.20 -6.42 9.37
C ILE A 233 37.05 -5.43 8.21
N ASP A 234 38.15 -4.85 7.72
CA ASP A 234 38.13 -3.91 6.58
C ASP A 234 37.63 -4.59 5.29
N GLN A 235 38.05 -5.83 5.07
CA GLN A 235 37.57 -6.66 3.97
C GLN A 235 36.05 -6.95 4.10
N GLU A 236 35.57 -7.37 5.28
CA GLU A 236 34.14 -7.57 5.53
C GLU A 236 33.32 -6.29 5.34
N LEU A 237 33.85 -5.14 5.78
CA LEU A 237 33.19 -3.84 5.63
C LEU A 237 33.07 -3.46 4.15
N THR A 238 34.14 -3.73 3.38
CA THR A 238 34.20 -3.49 1.94
C THR A 238 33.18 -4.35 1.19
N ASP A 239 33.05 -5.63 1.53
CA ASP A 239 32.10 -6.52 0.87
C ASP A 239 30.65 -6.23 1.25
N LYS A 240 30.39 -5.86 2.52
CA LYS A 240 29.06 -5.35 2.93
C LYS A 240 28.72 -4.03 2.23
N LEU A 241 29.69 -3.13 2.05
CA LEU A 241 29.50 -1.87 1.33
C LEU A 241 29.14 -2.11 -0.14
N LYS A 242 29.83 -3.04 -0.82
CA LYS A 242 29.47 -3.47 -2.18
C LYS A 242 28.05 -4.01 -2.23
N ARG A 243 27.66 -4.84 -1.27
CA ARG A 243 26.29 -5.39 -1.19
C ARG A 243 25.23 -4.31 -1.00
N VAL A 244 25.49 -3.30 -0.17
CA VAL A 244 24.59 -2.14 0.00
C VAL A 244 24.49 -1.35 -1.30
N PHE A 245 25.60 -1.13 -2.02
CA PHE A 245 25.58 -0.47 -3.32
C PHE A 245 24.77 -1.25 -4.38
N GLU A 246 24.92 -2.58 -4.42
CA GLU A 246 24.13 -3.46 -5.30
C GLU A 246 22.63 -3.35 -4.99
N LEU A 247 22.24 -3.53 -3.73
CA LEU A 247 20.85 -3.43 -3.30
C LEU A 247 20.25 -2.03 -3.54
N ARG A 248 21.07 -0.97 -3.40
CA ARG A 248 20.64 0.40 -3.69
C ARG A 248 20.42 0.61 -5.19
N ARG A 249 21.27 0.03 -6.03
CA ARG A 249 21.12 0.06 -7.50
C ARG A 249 19.89 -0.73 -7.95
N GLU A 250 19.64 -1.90 -7.38
CA GLU A 250 18.43 -2.71 -7.64
C GLU A 250 17.17 -1.95 -7.19
N ASN A 251 17.17 -1.36 -5.98
CA ASN A 251 16.09 -0.50 -5.51
C ASN A 251 15.87 0.69 -6.44
N MET A 252 16.92 1.32 -6.96
CA MET A 252 16.80 2.43 -7.90
C MET A 252 16.20 1.98 -9.23
N SER A 253 16.61 0.82 -9.75
CA SER A 253 16.02 0.27 -10.98
C SER A 253 14.55 -0.10 -10.82
N LEU A 254 14.17 -0.74 -9.71
CA LEU A 254 12.77 -1.07 -9.41
C LEU A 254 11.93 0.17 -9.11
N ARG A 255 12.51 1.18 -8.46
CA ARG A 255 11.87 2.49 -8.29
C ARG A 255 11.63 3.16 -9.62
N ASN A 256 12.60 3.14 -10.54
CA ASN A 256 12.42 3.71 -11.87
C ASN A 256 11.39 2.91 -12.67
N GLN A 257 11.35 1.58 -12.58
CA GLN A 257 10.29 0.78 -13.21
C GLN A 257 8.91 1.09 -12.62
N LEU A 258 8.83 1.30 -11.29
CA LEU A 258 7.60 1.72 -10.64
C LEU A 258 7.24 3.17 -10.99
N GLU A 259 8.23 4.06 -11.10
CA GLU A 259 8.06 5.44 -11.50
C GLU A 259 7.66 5.55 -12.95
N ASP A 260 8.23 4.79 -13.88
CA ASP A 260 7.79 4.75 -15.28
C ASP A 260 6.37 4.18 -15.37
N ALA A 261 6.03 3.17 -14.56
CA ALA A 261 4.65 2.72 -14.40
C ALA A 261 3.74 3.76 -13.72
N LYS A 262 4.29 4.74 -12.99
CA LYS A 262 3.60 5.87 -12.36
C LYS A 262 3.64 7.18 -13.17
N LYS A 263 4.55 7.35 -14.11
CA LYS A 263 4.76 8.56 -14.92
C LYS A 263 4.00 8.45 -16.23
N ASN A 264 3.77 7.22 -16.68
CA ASN A 264 2.65 6.87 -17.55
C ASN A 264 1.28 7.03 -16.82
N SER A 265 1.21 7.75 -15.68
CA SER A 265 0.19 7.56 -14.65
C SER A 265 0.00 8.75 -13.66
N VAL A 266 0.01 10.04 -14.06
CA VAL A 266 -0.77 11.18 -13.45
C VAL A 266 -0.04 12.51 -13.14
N GLU A 267 -0.78 13.59 -13.44
CA GLU A 267 -0.69 15.02 -13.09
C GLU A 267 -1.33 15.30 -11.71
N ALA A 268 -0.93 16.32 -10.94
CA ALA A 268 -1.33 16.51 -9.52
C ALA A 268 -2.85 16.34 -9.20
N LEU A 269 -3.14 15.67 -8.07
CA LEU A 269 -4.51 15.37 -7.59
C LEU A 269 -5.27 16.65 -7.15
N PRO A 270 -6.61 16.71 -7.30
CA PRO A 270 -7.43 17.83 -6.83
C PRO A 270 -7.42 18.01 -5.30
N GLU A 271 -7.47 19.27 -4.84
CA GLU A 271 -7.42 19.64 -3.41
C GLU A 271 -8.57 19.03 -2.58
N GLU A 272 -9.75 18.87 -3.19
CA GLU A 272 -10.95 18.29 -2.55
C GLU A 272 -10.74 16.83 -2.12
N VAL A 273 -10.10 16.01 -2.96
CA VAL A 273 -9.82 14.60 -2.67
C VAL A 273 -8.86 14.47 -1.49
N THR A 274 -7.88 15.38 -1.39
CA THR A 274 -6.91 15.41 -0.29
C THR A 274 -7.57 15.85 1.03
N ARG A 275 -8.51 16.81 0.95
CA ARG A 275 -9.29 17.28 2.10
C ARG A 275 -10.19 16.18 2.66
N ASP A 276 -10.91 15.47 1.79
CA ASP A 276 -11.84 14.41 2.19
C ASP A 276 -11.10 13.21 2.81
N ALA A 277 -9.98 12.79 2.21
CA ALA A 277 -9.14 11.73 2.78
C ALA A 277 -8.59 12.08 4.18
N THR A 278 -8.31 13.37 4.42
CA THR A 278 -7.85 13.86 5.73
C THR A 278 -8.96 13.78 6.76
N ALA A 279 -10.19 14.18 6.40
CA ALA A 279 -11.35 14.10 7.28
C ALA A 279 -11.67 12.64 7.66
N ASP A 280 -11.68 11.73 6.68
CA ASP A 280 -11.93 10.30 6.89
C ASP A 280 -10.90 9.66 7.84
N PHE A 281 -9.63 10.02 7.69
CA PHE A 281 -8.56 9.53 8.58
C PHE A 281 -8.78 9.98 10.03
N LEU A 282 -9.10 11.25 10.25
CA LEU A 282 -9.33 11.81 11.59
C LEU A 282 -10.55 11.16 12.27
N ASP A 283 -11.62 10.94 11.53
CA ASP A 283 -12.82 10.27 12.04
C ASP A 283 -12.58 8.80 12.41
N ALA A 284 -11.79 8.09 11.61
CA ALA A 284 -11.40 6.71 11.89
C ALA A 284 -10.55 6.62 13.16
N VAL A 285 -9.53 7.48 13.30
CA VAL A 285 -8.67 7.54 14.49
C VAL A 285 -9.48 7.90 15.74
N GLY A 286 -10.34 8.93 15.65
CA GLY A 286 -11.19 9.35 16.76
C GLY A 286 -12.16 8.26 17.22
N SER A 287 -12.74 7.52 16.27
CA SER A 287 -13.64 6.40 16.58
C SER A 287 -12.92 5.22 17.20
N ALA A 288 -11.75 4.83 16.66
CA ALA A 288 -10.92 3.79 17.23
C ALA A 288 -10.44 4.14 18.65
N TYR A 289 -10.05 5.39 18.89
CA TYR A 289 -9.64 5.86 20.21
C TYR A 289 -10.78 5.80 21.25
N ARG A 290 -12.01 6.18 20.87
CA ARG A 290 -13.17 6.08 21.77
C ARG A 290 -13.45 4.64 22.22
N ILE A 291 -13.35 3.69 21.29
CA ILE A 291 -13.51 2.26 21.57
C ILE A 291 -12.37 1.78 22.48
N TYR A 292 -11.13 2.09 22.12
CA TYR A 292 -9.95 1.72 22.89
C TYR A 292 -10.00 2.25 24.32
N LYS A 293 -10.34 3.54 24.49
CA LYS A 293 -10.51 4.18 25.80
C LYS A 293 -11.53 3.45 26.65
N SER A 294 -12.70 3.14 26.09
CA SER A 294 -13.76 2.42 26.80
C SER A 294 -13.31 1.02 27.27
N ILE A 295 -12.54 0.30 26.46
CA ILE A 295 -12.00 -1.03 26.82
C ILE A 295 -10.94 -0.91 27.93
N ILE A 296 -10.05 0.07 27.81
CA ILE A 296 -8.95 0.27 28.76
C ILE A 296 -9.48 0.70 30.14
N GLU A 297 -10.50 1.56 30.18
CA GLU A 297 -11.16 1.99 31.43
C GLU A 297 -11.86 0.83 32.17
N LEU A 298 -12.22 -0.24 31.44
CA LEU A 298 -12.83 -1.45 31.98
C LEU A 298 -11.82 -2.59 32.24
N SER A 299 -10.54 -2.39 31.91
CA SER A 299 -9.51 -3.42 31.98
C SER A 299 -8.77 -3.41 33.32
N ALA A 300 -8.16 -4.55 33.68
CA ALA A 300 -7.30 -4.63 34.85
C ALA A 300 -6.09 -3.67 34.73
N PRO A 301 -5.62 -3.04 35.83
CA PRO A 301 -4.62 -1.96 35.79
C PRO A 301 -3.32 -2.33 35.07
N ASP A 302 -2.82 -3.56 35.26
CA ASP A 302 -1.55 -4.01 34.67
C ASP A 302 -1.67 -4.25 33.15
N CYS A 303 -2.81 -4.77 32.71
CA CYS A 303 -3.12 -4.96 31.29
C CYS A 303 -3.34 -3.60 30.60
N ALA A 304 -4.04 -2.67 31.27
CA ALA A 304 -4.25 -1.31 30.80
C ALA A 304 -2.91 -0.57 30.66
N ALA A 305 -2.04 -0.60 31.67
CA ALA A 305 -0.75 0.08 31.65
C ALA A 305 0.16 -0.43 30.52
N THR A 306 0.22 -1.74 30.30
CA THR A 306 1.01 -2.35 29.22
C THR A 306 0.45 -1.98 27.85
N GLY A 307 -0.87 -2.05 27.68
CA GLY A 307 -1.55 -1.67 26.43
C GLY A 307 -1.38 -0.20 26.09
N ILE A 308 -1.52 0.70 27.07
CA ILE A 308 -1.32 2.16 26.88
C ILE A 308 0.12 2.45 26.46
N LYS A 309 1.10 1.81 27.09
CA LYS A 309 2.52 2.03 26.77
C LYS A 309 2.85 1.62 25.33
N ALA A 310 2.30 0.49 24.87
CA ALA A 310 2.48 0.02 23.50
C ALA A 310 1.80 0.93 22.47
N CYS A 311 0.55 1.34 22.74
CA CYS A 311 -0.17 2.27 21.88
C CYS A 311 0.53 3.62 21.78
N ARG A 312 1.03 4.18 22.91
CA ARG A 312 1.75 5.45 22.91
C ARG A 312 3.01 5.39 22.05
N ARG A 313 3.83 4.34 22.20
CA ARG A 313 5.04 4.17 21.37
C ARG A 313 4.71 4.19 19.88
N ARG A 314 3.64 3.50 19.46
CA ARG A 314 3.23 3.47 18.06
C ARG A 314 2.69 4.82 17.57
N LEU A 315 1.98 5.55 18.43
CA LEU A 315 1.51 6.90 18.10
C LEU A 315 2.68 7.88 17.96
N ASP A 316 3.71 7.78 18.79
CA ASP A 316 4.92 8.60 18.70
C ASP A 316 5.67 8.33 17.37
N GLU A 317 5.76 7.06 16.94
CA GLU A 317 6.33 6.69 15.63
C GLU A 317 5.53 7.29 14.46
N LEU A 318 4.20 7.17 14.50
CA LEU A 318 3.32 7.73 13.47
C LEU A 318 3.37 9.26 13.43
N GLN A 319 3.51 9.90 14.59
CA GLN A 319 3.70 11.35 14.67
C GLN A 319 5.00 11.78 13.97
N ALA A 320 6.10 11.04 14.17
CA ALA A 320 7.36 11.33 13.48
C ALA A 320 7.25 11.17 11.96
N GLU A 321 6.53 10.14 11.49
CA GLU A 321 6.25 9.95 10.06
C GLU A 321 5.42 11.11 9.48
N LEU A 322 4.38 11.57 10.19
CA LEU A 322 3.56 12.71 9.77
C LEU A 322 4.37 14.01 9.68
N ILE A 323 5.26 14.27 10.65
CA ILE A 323 6.16 15.44 10.62
C ILE A 323 7.08 15.39 9.39
N GLN A 324 7.59 14.22 9.02
CA GLN A 324 8.41 14.08 7.81
C GLN A 324 7.62 14.34 6.52
N LEU A 325 6.35 13.89 6.49
CA LEU A 325 5.46 14.15 5.35
C LEU A 325 5.10 15.63 5.23
N GLU A 326 4.82 16.29 6.34
CA GLU A 326 4.58 17.75 6.40
C GLU A 326 5.79 18.53 5.89
N ALA A 327 6.99 18.21 6.38
CA ALA A 327 8.23 18.85 5.91
C ALA A 327 8.47 18.63 4.41
N ARG A 328 8.17 17.42 3.90
CA ARG A 328 8.28 17.12 2.48
C ARG A 328 7.27 17.90 1.63
N ALA A 329 6.03 18.04 2.10
CA ALA A 329 5.00 18.82 1.42
C ALA A 329 5.37 20.31 1.38
N ALA A 330 5.88 20.86 2.49
CA ALA A 330 6.35 22.25 2.56
C ALA A 330 7.52 22.53 1.59
N ASN A 331 8.50 21.62 1.50
CA ASN A 331 9.62 21.75 0.57
C ASN A 331 9.19 21.69 -0.91
N LEU A 332 8.15 20.90 -1.22
CA LEU A 332 7.60 20.81 -2.58
C LEU A 332 6.80 22.07 -2.96
N ALA A 333 6.14 22.72 -2.00
CA ALA A 333 5.45 23.99 -2.24
C ALA A 333 6.45 25.13 -2.53
N ILE A 334 7.58 25.19 -1.83
CA ILE A 334 8.63 26.20 -2.03
C ILE A 334 9.30 26.07 -3.41
N ALA A 335 9.47 24.84 -3.90
CA ALA A 335 10.09 24.58 -5.21
C ALA A 335 9.20 24.95 -6.42
N GLY A 336 7.91 25.21 -6.20
CA GLY A 336 6.96 25.62 -7.25
C GLY A 336 6.91 27.12 -7.52
N ASP A 337 7.41 27.95 -6.59
CA ASP A 337 7.39 29.43 -6.70
C ASP A 337 8.66 30.03 -7.35
N ASP A 338 9.67 29.21 -7.65
CA ASP A 338 10.94 29.63 -8.28
C ASP A 338 10.83 29.60 -9.83
N GLU A 339 9.76 30.17 -10.39
CA GLU A 339 9.70 30.55 -11.80
C GLU A 339 10.69 31.69 -12.04
N LEU A 340 11.85 31.35 -12.60
CA LEU A 340 12.86 32.28 -13.09
C LEU A 340 12.18 33.35 -13.98
N PRO A 341 12.43 34.65 -13.76
CA PRO A 341 11.86 35.69 -14.60
C PRO A 341 12.34 35.51 -16.04
N GLY A 342 11.36 35.49 -16.96
CA GLY A 342 11.57 35.25 -18.38
C GLY A 342 12.63 36.16 -18.98
N GLU A 343 13.50 35.57 -19.79
CA GLU A 343 14.38 36.31 -20.69
C GLU A 343 13.48 37.15 -21.62
N GLU A 344 13.54 38.47 -21.46
CA GLU A 344 12.99 39.41 -22.44
C GLU A 344 13.83 39.26 -23.72
N ASP A 345 13.17 38.82 -24.79
CA ASP A 345 13.69 38.90 -26.16
C ASP A 345 13.84 40.38 -26.55
N ASP A 346 15.07 40.88 -26.57
CA ASP A 346 15.43 42.16 -27.20
C ASP A 346 15.52 41.98 -28.72
N ASP A 347 14.55 42.55 -29.45
CA ASP A 347 14.58 42.85 -30.90
C ASP A 347 15.11 44.27 -31.17
#